data_AF-A0AAW9QTB7-F1
#
_entry.id   AF-A0AAW9QTB7-F1
#
_cell.length_a   1.000
_cell.length_b   1.000
_cell.length_c   1.000
_cell.angle_alpha   90.00
_cell.angle_beta   90.00
_cell.angle_gamma   90.00
#
_symmetry.space_group_name_H-M   'P 1'
#
loop_
_entity.id
_entity.type
_entity.pdbx_description
1 polymer ?
#
loop_
_entity_poly.entity_id
_entity_poly.type
_entity_poly.pdbx_seq_one_letter_code
_entity_poly.pdbx_strand_id
1 'polypeptide(L)'
;MREIIQLTQLELVLLQLIDKGKGQWSWYEIANALSRQEVPREPDMMTVLKNLARQGFVKRYVEPGSPRDRWELTPEGELLLQ
;
A
#
# COMPACT_ATOMS: atom_id res chain seq x y z
N MET A 1 -2.16 20.82 15.71
CA MET A 1 -3.08 19.67 15.91
C MET A 1 -2.68 18.62 14.90
N ARG A 2 -2.30 17.41 15.31
CA ARG A 2 -2.15 16.29 14.36
C ARG A 2 -3.55 15.81 14.04
N GLU A 3 -3.93 15.78 12.77
CA GLU A 3 -5.15 15.10 12.36
C GLU A 3 -5.01 13.62 12.75
N ILE A 4 -6.03 13.06 13.40
CA ILE A 4 -6.06 11.62 13.70
C ILE A 4 -6.41 10.93 12.39
N ILE A 5 -5.40 10.37 11.73
CA ILE A 5 -5.58 9.58 10.52
C ILE A 5 -6.26 8.27 10.93
N GLN A 6 -7.53 8.09 10.57
CA GLN A 6 -8.24 6.84 10.74
C GLN A 6 -8.12 6.01 9.46
N LEU A 7 -7.40 4.90 9.54
CA LEU A 7 -7.29 3.94 8.45
C LEU A 7 -8.45 2.95 8.50
N THR A 8 -9.00 2.66 7.33
CA THR A 8 -9.86 1.49 7.14
C THR A 8 -9.04 0.20 7.33
N GLN A 9 -9.72 -0.91 7.59
CA GLN A 9 -9.06 -2.22 7.69
C GLN A 9 -8.29 -2.58 6.42
N LEU A 10 -8.83 -2.25 5.24
CA LEU A 10 -8.17 -2.51 3.96
C LEU A 10 -6.91 -1.65 3.78
N GLU A 11 -6.96 -0.35 4.12
CA GLU A 11 -5.78 0.53 4.07
C GLU A 11 -4.67 0.03 5.00
N LEU A 12 -5.02 -0.33 6.24
CA LEU A 12 -4.05 -0.85 7.21
C LEU A 12 -3.38 -2.13 6.70
N VAL A 13 -4.16 -3.09 6.20
CA VAL A 13 -3.62 -4.34 5.67
C VAL A 13 -2.75 -4.10 4.44
N LEU A 14 -3.12 -3.16 3.56
CA LEU A 14 -2.29 -2.82 2.41
C LEU A 14 -0.96 -2.19 2.81
N LEU A 15 -0.94 -1.29 3.79
CA LEU A 15 0.29 -0.71 4.33
C LEU A 15 1.20 -1.80 4.91
N GLN A 16 0.64 -2.75 5.68
CA GLN A 16 1.39 -3.89 6.21
C GLN A 16 1.96 -4.82 5.12
N LEU A 17 1.20 -5.07 4.05
CA LEU A 17 1.65 -5.89 2.92
C LEU A 17 2.75 -5.20 2.12
N ILE A 18 2.65 -3.88 1.92
CA ILE A 18 3.69 -3.08 1.26
C ILE A 18 4.96 -3.06 2.12
N ASP A 19 4.83 -2.88 3.43
CA ASP A 19 5.96 -2.93 4.35
C ASP A 19 6.67 -4.29 4.28
N LYS A 20 5.91 -5.38 4.28
CA LYS A 20 6.44 -6.74 4.13
C LYS A 20 7.18 -6.93 2.80
N GLY A 21 6.72 -6.27 1.74
CA GLY A 21 7.36 -6.30 0.43
C GLY A 21 8.68 -5.53 0.35
N LYS A 22 8.97 -4.62 1.31
CA LYS A 22 10.20 -3.80 1.38
C LYS A 22 10.62 -3.21 0.03
N GLY A 23 9.64 -2.66 -0.68
CA GLY A 23 9.84 -2.04 -1.99
C GLY A 23 10.08 -2.99 -3.16
N GLN A 24 9.98 -4.31 -2.95
CA GLN A 24 10.25 -5.31 -3.98
C GLN A 24 8.99 -5.84 -4.66
N TRP A 25 7.81 -5.64 -4.06
CA TRP A 25 6.55 -6.18 -4.56
C TRP A 25 5.87 -5.22 -5.54
N SER A 26 5.40 -5.77 -6.66
CA SER A 26 4.51 -5.08 -7.58
C SER A 26 3.07 -5.15 -7.09
N TRP A 27 2.17 -4.43 -7.77
CA TRP A 27 0.74 -4.53 -7.50
C TRP A 27 0.23 -5.99 -7.53
N TYR A 28 0.83 -6.84 -8.37
CA TYR A 28 0.43 -8.24 -8.51
C TYR A 28 0.80 -9.07 -7.27
N GLU A 29 2.02 -8.95 -6.75
CA GLU A 29 2.43 -9.64 -5.52
C GLU A 29 1.59 -9.16 -4.33
N ILE A 30 1.28 -7.85 -4.26
CA ILE A 30 0.40 -7.29 -3.24
C ILE A 30 -1.02 -7.87 -3.35
N ALA A 31 -1.60 -7.91 -4.55
CA ALA A 31 -2.93 -8.49 -4.77
C ALA A 31 -2.99 -9.97 -4.40
N ASN A 32 -1.96 -10.73 -4.75
CA ASN A 32 -1.87 -12.15 -4.40
C ASN A 32 -1.76 -12.35 -2.88
N ALA A 33 -1.01 -11.50 -2.18
CA ALA A 33 -0.94 -11.54 -0.71
C ALA A 33 -2.26 -11.14 -0.05
N LEU A 34 -2.90 -10.08 -0.55
CA LEU A 34 -4.22 -9.60 -0.10
C LEU A 34 -5.32 -10.64 -0.31
N SER A 35 -5.23 -11.44 -1.37
CA SER A 35 -6.23 -12.47 -1.67
C SER A 35 -6.43 -13.48 -0.54
N ARG A 36 -5.40 -13.67 0.30
CA ARG A 36 -5.35 -14.58 1.44
C ARG A 36 -5.78 -13.93 2.76
N GLN A 37 -6.13 -12.65 2.74
CA GLN A 37 -6.59 -11.89 3.90
C GLN A 37 -8.12 -11.79 3.89
N GLU A 38 -8.72 -11.93 5.07
CA GLU A 38 -10.14 -11.68 5.30
C GLU A 38 -10.37 -10.19 5.55
N VAL A 39 -10.43 -9.42 4.46
CA VAL A 39 -10.66 -7.97 4.46
C VAL A 39 -11.74 -7.57 3.45
N PRO A 40 -12.42 -6.43 3.66
CA PRO A 40 -13.33 -5.86 2.67
C PRO A 40 -12.66 -5.72 1.30
N ARG A 41 -13.41 -5.99 0.23
CA ARG A 41 -12.94 -5.89 -1.17
C ARG A 41 -13.42 -4.64 -1.90
N GLU A 42 -14.17 -3.79 -1.20
CA GLU A 42 -14.65 -2.51 -1.68
C GLU A 42 -14.15 -1.38 -0.76
N PRO A 43 -13.61 -0.28 -1.31
CA PRO A 43 -13.29 -0.08 -2.73
C PRO A 43 -12.18 -1.03 -3.22
N ASP A 44 -11.98 -1.11 -4.54
CA ASP A 44 -10.95 -1.99 -5.09
C ASP A 44 -9.55 -1.61 -4.60
N MET A 45 -8.67 -2.61 -4.51
CA MET A 45 -7.30 -2.44 -4.00
C MET A 45 -6.54 -1.30 -4.70
N MET A 46 -6.67 -1.17 -6.02
CA MET A 46 -5.89 -0.19 -6.78
C MET A 46 -6.36 1.24 -6.49
N THR A 47 -7.66 1.43 -6.27
CA THR A 47 -8.21 2.72 -5.78
C THR A 47 -7.63 3.08 -4.42
N VAL A 48 -7.55 2.13 -3.49
CA VAL A 48 -6.94 2.37 -2.16
C VAL A 48 -5.45 2.71 -2.29
N LEU A 49 -4.69 1.94 -3.06
CA LEU A 49 -3.26 2.19 -3.29
C LEU A 49 -3.00 3.58 -3.87
N LYS A 50 -3.80 4.02 -4.86
CA LYS A 50 -3.72 5.37 -5.42
C LYS A 50 -4.04 6.46 -4.40
N ASN A 51 -5.00 6.22 -3.50
CA ASN A 51 -5.33 7.16 -2.44
C ASN A 51 -4.21 7.27 -1.41
N LEU A 52 -3.67 6.15 -0.94
CA LEU A 52 -2.51 6.13 -0.05
C LEU A 52 -1.30 6.82 -0.68
N ALA A 53 -1.09 6.64 -1.99
CA ALA A 53 -0.01 7.32 -2.71
C ALA A 53 -0.23 8.84 -2.78
N ARG A 54 -1.45 9.27 -3.09
CA ARG A 54 -1.83 10.68 -3.12
C ARG A 54 -1.69 11.35 -1.75
N GLN A 55 -1.95 10.61 -0.67
CA GLN A 55 -1.76 11.06 0.71
C GLN A 55 -0.28 11.06 1.14
N GLY A 56 0.62 10.52 0.32
CA GLY A 56 2.05 10.49 0.60
C GLY A 56 2.49 9.38 1.55
N PHE A 57 1.66 8.35 1.79
CA PHE A 57 2.01 7.21 2.65
C PHE A 57 2.73 6.09 1.92
N VAL A 58 2.55 6.00 0.61
CA VAL A 58 3.23 5.03 -0.25
C VAL A 58 3.76 5.70 -1.49
N LYS A 59 4.81 5.13 -2.06
CA LYS A 59 5.33 5.52 -3.36
C LYS A 59 5.32 4.33 -4.30
N ARG A 60 4.95 4.60 -5.55
CA ARG A 60 5.01 3.67 -6.68
C ARG A 60 6.17 4.06 -7.57
N TYR A 61 7.00 3.11 -7.95
CA TYR A 61 8.09 3.30 -8.92
C TYR A 61 8.03 2.23 -9.99
N VAL A 62 8.36 2.62 -11.21
CA VAL A 62 8.44 1.73 -12.37
C VAL A 62 9.84 1.90 -12.92
N GLU A 63 10.65 0.85 -12.84
CA GLU A 63 11.99 0.86 -13.42
C GLU A 63 11.89 0.92 -14.96
N PRO A 64 12.67 1.78 -15.65
CA PRO A 64 12.71 1.79 -17.10
C PRO A 64 13.03 0.40 -17.67
N GLY A 65 12.16 -0.10 -18.55
CA GLY A 65 12.30 -1.45 -19.13
C GLY A 65 11.71 -2.59 -18.30
N SER A 66 11.23 -2.33 -17.08
CA SER A 66 10.48 -3.31 -16.29
C SER A 66 8.98 -3.20 -16.58
N PRO A 67 8.29 -4.33 -16.84
CA PRO A 67 6.83 -4.33 -16.93
C PRO A 67 6.15 -4.26 -15.56
N ARG A 68 6.91 -4.37 -14.46
CA ARG A 68 6.39 -4.40 -13.09
C ARG A 68 6.66 -3.08 -12.39
N ASP A 69 5.63 -2.58 -11.73
CA ASP A 69 5.80 -1.54 -10.73
C ASP A 69 6.34 -2.13 -9.42
N ARG A 70 6.70 -1.24 -8.51
CA ARG A 70 7.10 -1.56 -7.16
C ARG A 70 6.50 -0.53 -6.22
N TRP A 71 6.11 -0.97 -5.04
CA TRP A 71 5.48 -0.14 -4.02
C TRP A 71 6.27 -0.18 -2.72
N GLU A 72 6.52 0.99 -2.12
CA GLU A 72 7.15 1.17 -0.80
C GLU A 72 6.25 2.03 0.08
N LEU A 73 6.45 1.88 1.39
CA LEU A 73 6.10 2.92 2.34
C LEU A 73 7.03 4.13 2.18
N THR A 74 6.48 5.30 2.41
CA THR A 74 7.27 6.49 2.74
C THR A 74 7.56 6.51 4.25
N PRO A 75 8.48 7.36 4.72
CA PRO A 75 8.65 7.56 6.16
C PRO A 75 7.34 7.91 6.88
N GLU A 76 6.46 8.69 6.25
CA GLU A 76 5.14 9.02 6.78
C GLU A 76 4.22 7.79 6.85
N GLY A 77 4.28 6.90 5.86
CA GLY A 77 3.55 5.63 5.87
C GLY A 77 4.06 4.65 6.93
N GLU A 78 5.36 4.63 7.19
CA GLU A 78 5.95 3.81 8.26
C GLU A 78 5.46 4.23 9.65
N LEU A 79 5.27 5.54 9.88
CA LEU A 79 4.73 6.07 11.13
C LEU A 79 3.28 5.62 11.40
N LEU A 80 2.52 5.24 10.37
CA LEU A 80 1.15 4.73 10.53
C LEU A 80 1.10 3.29 11.05
N LEU A 81 2.22 2.57 11.05
CA LEU A 81 2.32 1.18 11.51
C LEU A 81 2.93 1.03 12.92
N GLN A 82 3.29 2.14 13.57
CA GLN A 82 3.84 2.19 14.94
C GLN A 82 2.74 2.41 15.99
#